data_AF-A0A1U7MA12-F1
#
_entry.id   AF-A0A1U7MA12-F1
#
_cell.length_a   1.000
_cell.length_b   1.000
_cell.length_c   1.000
_cell.angle_alpha   90.00
_cell.angle_beta   90.00
_cell.angle_gamma   90.00
#
_symmetry.space_group_name_H-M   'P 1'
#
loop_
_entity.id
_entity.type
_entity.pdbx_description
1 polymer ?
#
loop_
_entity_poly.entity_id
_entity_poly.type
_entity_poly.pdbx_seq_one_letter_code
_entity_poly.pdbx_strand_id
1 'polypeptide(L)'
;MLKTKSIGGILTTDTIINVVALILISSLILAGVLSYHKSMKIAESTYRINTLGTAHTAYYLENNSFATNDQIVSEGFFTDFKMWNGSQFLDSWNNAIVITVANNKMIIELSASSQQKAGKNYQYIIQ
;
A
#
# COMPACT_ATOMS: atom_id res chain seq x y z
N MET A 1 -59.85 -30.30 -10.00
CA MET A 1 -58.56 -30.75 -10.57
C MET A 1 -57.61 -29.55 -10.58
N LEU A 2 -56.75 -29.43 -9.56
CA LEU A 2 -55.80 -28.32 -9.43
C LEU A 2 -54.54 -28.66 -10.24
N LYS A 3 -54.26 -27.91 -11.31
CA LYS A 3 -53.02 -28.01 -12.07
C LYS A 3 -51.93 -27.21 -11.34
N THR A 4 -50.99 -27.88 -10.71
CA THR A 4 -49.73 -27.25 -10.30
C THR A 4 -48.93 -26.89 -11.55
N LYS A 5 -48.75 -25.59 -11.80
CA LYS A 5 -47.76 -25.14 -12.79
C LYS A 5 -46.38 -25.34 -12.17
N SER A 6 -45.59 -26.25 -12.75
CA SER A 6 -44.16 -26.35 -12.49
C SER A 6 -43.51 -25.01 -12.84
N ILE A 7 -42.87 -24.37 -11.86
CA ILE A 7 -41.98 -23.21 -12.06
C ILE A 7 -40.55 -23.74 -12.30
N GLY A 8 -40.44 -24.83 -13.06
CA GLY A 8 -39.17 -25.31 -13.60
C GLY A 8 -38.81 -24.49 -14.83
N GLY A 9 -38.45 -23.22 -14.64
CA GLY A 9 -37.86 -22.41 -15.70
C GLY A 9 -36.54 -23.05 -16.12
N ILE A 10 -36.54 -23.74 -17.25
CA ILE A 10 -35.35 -24.33 -17.86
C ILE A 10 -34.40 -23.17 -18.15
N LEU A 11 -33.31 -23.08 -17.40
CA LEU A 11 -32.11 -22.38 -17.85
C LEU A 11 -31.71 -23.07 -19.17
N THR A 12 -32.00 -22.45 -20.30
CA THR A 12 -31.55 -22.96 -21.60
C THR A 12 -30.03 -22.95 -21.62
N THR A 13 -29.41 -23.85 -22.37
CA THR A 13 -27.95 -23.91 -22.53
C THR A 13 -27.38 -22.53 -22.89
N ASP A 14 -28.08 -21.77 -23.72
CA ASP A 14 -27.73 -20.40 -24.09
C ASP A 14 -27.75 -19.43 -22.89
N THR A 15 -28.75 -19.58 -22.00
CA THR A 15 -28.83 -18.78 -20.76
C THR A 15 -27.69 -19.12 -19.81
N ILE A 16 -27.33 -20.41 -19.68
CA ILE A 16 -26.22 -20.86 -18.81
C ILE A 16 -24.88 -20.33 -19.35
N ILE A 17 -24.62 -20.46 -20.66
CA ILE A 17 -23.38 -19.99 -21.30
C ILE A 17 -23.21 -18.48 -21.10
N ASN A 18 -24.26 -17.70 -21.30
CA ASN A 18 -24.22 -16.24 -21.13
C ASN A 18 -23.93 -15.84 -19.68
N VAL A 19 -24.54 -16.52 -18.69
CA VAL A 19 -24.29 -16.25 -17.27
C VAL A 19 -22.86 -16.61 -16.87
N VAL A 20 -22.34 -17.76 -17.31
CA VAL A 20 -20.95 -18.18 -17.02
C VAL A 20 -19.95 -17.21 -17.67
N ALA A 21 -20.16 -16.82 -18.93
CA ALA A 21 -19.31 -15.84 -19.61
C ALA A 21 -19.28 -14.49 -18.88
N LEU A 22 -20.45 -14.00 -18.42
CA LEU A 22 -20.55 -12.76 -17.66
C LEU A 22 -19.79 -12.84 -16.32
N ILE A 23 -19.91 -13.95 -15.60
CA ILE A 23 -19.18 -14.17 -14.35
C ILE A 23 -17.66 -14.19 -14.60
N LEU A 24 -17.22 -14.86 -15.66
CA LEU A 24 -15.80 -14.95 -16.01
C LEU A 24 -15.22 -13.58 -16.39
N ILE A 25 -15.91 -12.82 -17.24
CA ILE A 25 -15.47 -11.47 -17.64
C ILE A 25 -15.42 -10.54 -16.44
N SER A 26 -16.46 -10.55 -15.60
CA SER A 26 -16.52 -9.71 -14.39
C SER A 26 -15.41 -10.06 -13.41
N SER A 27 -15.08 -11.34 -13.27
CA SER A 27 -13.99 -11.81 -12.41
C SER A 27 -12.61 -11.39 -12.94
N LEU A 28 -12.40 -11.44 -14.25
CA LEU A 28 -11.15 -10.99 -14.89
C LEU A 28 -10.95 -9.47 -14.75
N ILE A 29 -12.01 -8.68 -14.95
CA ILE A 29 -11.97 -7.23 -14.73
C ILE A 29 -11.64 -6.93 -13.26
N LEU A 30 -12.32 -7.61 -12.32
CA LEU A 30 -12.07 -7.43 -10.89
C LEU A 30 -10.62 -7.79 -10.51
N ALA A 31 -10.11 -8.91 -11.00
CA ALA A 31 -8.72 -9.31 -10.78
C ALA A 31 -7.72 -8.29 -11.33
N GLY A 32 -7.99 -7.72 -12.52
CA GLY A 32 -7.19 -6.66 -13.12
C GLY A 32 -7.18 -5.38 -12.28
N VAL A 33 -8.35 -4.91 -11.84
CA VAL A 33 -8.49 -3.71 -11.00
C VAL A 33 -7.78 -3.88 -9.65
N LEU A 34 -7.93 -5.04 -9.00
CA LEU A 34 -7.26 -5.33 -7.73
C LEU A 34 -5.73 -5.35 -7.88
N SER A 35 -5.23 -5.92 -8.98
CA SER A 35 -3.80 -5.95 -9.29
C SER A 35 -3.22 -4.56 -9.57
N TYR A 36 -3.98 -3.71 -10.27
CA TYR A 36 -3.63 -2.32 -10.50
C TYR A 36 -3.59 -1.52 -9.20
N HIS A 37 -4.62 -1.64 -8.36
CA HIS A 37 -4.68 -0.96 -7.07
C HIS A 37 -3.52 -1.35 -6.15
N LYS A 38 -3.18 -2.65 -6.11
CA LYS A 38 -2.01 -3.15 -5.37
C LYS A 38 -0.71 -2.51 -5.87
N SER A 39 -0.50 -2.48 -7.19
CA SER A 39 0.70 -1.89 -7.79
C SER A 39 0.84 -0.40 -7.49
N MET A 40 -0.27 0.36 -7.54
CA MET A 40 -0.27 1.77 -7.15
C MET A 40 0.12 1.97 -5.70
N LYS A 41 -0.46 1.19 -4.78
CA LYS A 41 -0.14 1.27 -3.35
C LYS A 41 1.33 0.96 -3.07
N ILE A 42 1.90 -0.03 -3.76
CA ILE A 42 3.33 -0.32 -3.66
C ILE A 42 4.16 0.87 -4.12
N ALA A 43 3.89 1.41 -5.31
CA ALA A 43 4.64 2.54 -5.87
C ALA A 43 4.57 3.77 -4.95
N GLU A 44 3.39 4.08 -4.43
CA GLU A 44 3.18 5.16 -3.47
C GLU A 44 3.97 4.91 -2.17
N SER A 45 3.87 3.71 -1.59
CA SER A 45 4.63 3.35 -0.38
C SER A 45 6.14 3.43 -0.56
N THR A 46 6.66 3.02 -1.72
CA THR A 46 8.08 3.16 -2.06
C THR A 46 8.48 4.63 -2.18
N TYR A 47 7.66 5.44 -2.86
CA TYR A 47 7.89 6.89 -2.95
C TYR A 47 7.98 7.52 -1.56
N ARG A 48 7.03 7.20 -0.68
CA ARG A 48 6.98 7.70 0.70
C ARG A 48 8.26 7.39 1.49
N ILE A 49 8.74 6.15 1.42
CA ILE A 49 10.01 5.76 2.08
C ILE A 49 11.20 6.54 1.52
N ASN A 50 11.28 6.70 0.20
CA ASN A 50 12.39 7.43 -0.42
C ASN A 50 12.38 8.92 -0.06
N THR A 51 11.20 9.55 -0.04
CA THR A 51 11.04 10.94 0.37
C THR A 51 11.47 11.12 1.82
N LEU A 52 11.03 10.24 2.72
CA LEU A 52 11.42 10.28 4.13
C LEU A 52 12.92 10.03 4.31
N GLY A 53 13.48 9.05 3.59
CA GLY A 53 14.91 8.78 3.59
C GLY A 53 15.75 9.96 3.11
N THR A 54 15.27 10.70 2.10
CA THR A 54 15.93 11.91 1.62
C THR A 54 15.88 13.02 2.67
N ALA A 55 14.75 13.22 3.34
CA ALA A 55 14.62 14.20 4.42
C ALA A 55 15.57 13.89 5.59
N HIS A 56 15.62 12.64 6.05
CA HIS A 56 16.56 12.23 7.10
C HIS A 56 18.03 12.32 6.67
N THR A 57 18.32 12.07 5.38
CA THR A 57 19.68 12.24 4.84
C THR A 57 20.10 13.71 4.86
N ALA A 58 19.21 14.61 4.41
CA ALA A 58 19.47 16.05 4.46
C ALA A 58 19.73 16.53 5.88
N TYR A 59 18.91 16.10 6.85
CA TYR A 59 19.14 16.41 8.26
C TYR A 59 20.49 15.87 8.76
N TYR A 60 20.83 14.63 8.43
CA TYR A 60 22.08 14.01 8.86
C TYR A 60 23.30 14.75 8.30
N LEU A 61 23.25 15.17 7.04
CA LEU A 61 24.32 15.94 6.40
C LEU A 61 24.52 17.31 7.04
N GLU A 62 23.45 17.95 7.52
CA GLU A 62 23.51 19.27 8.16
C GLU A 62 23.94 19.19 9.63
N ASN A 63 23.45 18.18 10.37
CA ASN A 63 23.58 18.10 11.82
C ASN A 63 24.53 17.00 12.31
N ASN A 64 25.08 16.19 11.41
CA ASN A 64 25.93 15.03 11.70
C ASN A 64 25.32 14.09 12.77
N SER A 65 23.99 13.96 12.77
CA SER A 65 23.23 13.16 13.74
C SER A 65 21.91 12.70 13.14
N PHE A 66 21.37 11.59 13.64
CA PHE A 66 20.09 11.07 13.20
C PHE A 66 18.93 11.77 13.92
N ALA A 67 17.98 12.31 13.15
CA ALA A 67 16.77 12.94 13.68
C ALA A 67 15.69 11.95 14.10
N THR A 68 14.86 12.36 15.07
CA THR A 68 13.53 11.81 15.32
C THR A 68 12.51 12.31 14.27
N ASN A 69 11.34 11.66 14.20
CA ASN A 69 10.26 12.09 13.30
C ASN A 69 9.81 13.54 13.55
N ASP A 70 9.66 13.90 14.82
CA ASP A 70 9.20 15.24 15.21
C ASP A 70 10.21 16.31 14.80
N GLN A 71 11.52 16.04 14.89
CA GLN A 71 12.57 16.95 14.43
C GLN A 71 12.51 17.14 12.92
N ILE A 72 12.37 16.06 12.15
CA ILE A 72 12.26 16.14 10.69
C ILE A 72 11.07 17.03 10.25
N VAL A 73 9.95 16.95 10.96
CA VAL A 73 8.76 17.76 10.65
C VAL A 73 8.92 19.20 11.17
N SER A 74 9.29 19.38 12.43
CA SER A 74 9.33 20.70 13.09
C SER A 74 10.42 21.61 12.56
N GLU A 75 11.54 21.05 12.10
CA GLU A 75 12.66 21.79 11.51
C GLU A 75 12.52 21.97 9.99
N GLY A 76 11.44 21.45 9.38
CA GLY A 76 11.07 21.72 7.99
C GLY A 76 11.79 20.87 6.94
N PHE A 77 12.53 19.83 7.34
CA PHE A 77 13.15 18.87 6.41
C PHE A 77 12.13 18.02 5.65
N PHE A 78 10.88 17.96 6.14
CA PHE A 78 9.79 17.24 5.51
C PHE A 78 8.49 18.04 5.51
N THR A 79 7.85 18.15 4.34
CA THR A 79 6.69 19.03 4.12
C THR A 79 5.46 18.31 3.56
N ASP A 80 5.53 17.00 3.24
CA ASP A 80 4.36 16.25 2.77
C ASP A 80 3.50 15.74 3.94
N PHE A 81 2.70 16.64 4.52
CA PHE A 81 1.86 16.35 5.67
C PHE A 81 0.79 15.27 5.44
N LYS A 82 0.56 14.81 4.20
CA LYS A 82 -0.34 13.66 3.96
C LYS A 82 0.21 12.36 4.51
N MET A 83 1.52 12.28 4.69
CA MET A 83 2.20 11.13 5.27
C MET A 83 2.29 11.20 6.79
N TRP A 84 2.05 12.36 7.40
CA TRP A 84 2.24 12.59 8.83
C TRP A 84 0.91 12.66 9.56
N ASN A 85 0.71 11.80 10.56
CA ASN A 85 -0.54 11.81 11.36
C ASN A 85 -0.41 12.53 12.70
N GLY A 86 0.68 13.28 12.92
CA GLY A 86 0.98 13.92 14.21
C GLY A 86 1.85 13.09 15.15
N SER A 87 2.12 11.82 14.83
CA SER A 87 2.95 10.92 15.66
C SER A 87 3.92 10.06 14.86
N GLN A 88 3.53 9.65 13.66
CA GLN A 88 4.31 8.74 12.82
C GLN A 88 4.05 9.00 11.34
N PHE A 89 5.02 8.60 10.53
CA PHE A 89 4.85 8.57 9.08
C PHE A 89 4.08 7.32 8.66
N LEU A 90 3.15 7.48 7.73
CA LEU A 90 2.27 6.43 7.24
C LEU A 90 2.62 6.08 5.80
N ASP A 91 2.53 4.79 5.48
CA ASP A 91 2.58 4.31 4.10
C ASP A 91 1.21 4.42 3.39
N SER A 92 1.13 3.98 2.14
CA SER A 92 -0.11 4.09 1.36
C SER A 92 -1.25 3.20 1.87
N TRP A 93 -0.96 2.24 2.75
CA TRP A 93 -1.95 1.41 3.43
C TRP A 93 -2.32 1.94 4.82
N ASN A 94 -1.89 3.15 5.17
CA ASN A 94 -2.04 3.77 6.49
C ASN A 94 -1.37 2.98 7.62
N ASN A 95 -0.37 2.16 7.30
CA ASN A 95 0.45 1.50 8.30
C ASN A 95 1.65 2.39 8.64
N ALA A 96 2.15 2.28 9.87
CA ALA A 96 3.36 2.94 10.32
C ALA A 96 4.57 2.58 9.43
N ILE A 97 5.34 3.58 9.03
CA ILE A 97 6.71 3.38 8.52
C ILE A 97 7.61 3.16 9.74
N VAL A 98 8.43 2.12 9.67
CA VAL A 98 9.35 1.75 10.74
C VAL A 98 10.67 2.46 10.49
N ILE A 99 11.18 3.15 11.51
CA ILE A 99 12.50 3.78 11.48
C ILE A 99 13.32 3.23 12.63
N THR A 100 14.45 2.63 12.30
CA THR A 100 15.37 2.03 13.27
C THR A 100 16.74 2.69 13.14
N VAL A 101 17.32 3.10 14.26
CA VAL A 101 18.69 3.63 14.32
C VAL A 101 19.56 2.66 15.11
N ALA A 102 20.57 2.07 14.47
CA ALA A 102 21.50 1.14 15.08
C ALA A 102 22.84 1.14 14.35
N ASN A 103 23.95 0.95 15.08
CA ASN A 103 25.30 0.79 14.51
C ASN A 103 25.69 1.89 13.50
N ASN A 104 25.44 3.16 13.84
CA ASN A 104 25.68 4.32 12.98
C ASN A 104 24.92 4.26 11.63
N LYS A 105 23.77 3.59 11.60
CA LYS A 105 22.90 3.51 10.43
C LYS A 105 21.47 3.82 10.82
N MET A 106 20.75 4.46 9.92
CA MET A 106 19.30 4.58 10.00
C MET A 106 18.67 3.75 8.87
N ILE A 107 17.70 2.93 9.23
CA ILE A 107 16.91 2.10 8.32
C ILE A 107 15.48 2.60 8.39
N ILE A 108 14.94 3.03 7.24
CA ILE A 108 13.55 3.45 7.07
C ILE A 108 12.87 2.42 6.18
N GLU A 109 11.86 1.71 6.69
CA GLU A 109 11.27 0.57 6.01
C GLU A 109 9.75 0.48 6.20
N LEU A 110 9.10 -0.28 5.32
CA LEU A 110 7.69 -0.60 5.50
C LEU A 110 7.50 -1.49 6.72
N SER A 111 6.37 -1.36 7.43
CA SER A 111 6.00 -2.34 8.46
C SER A 111 5.93 -3.77 7.90
N ALA A 112 6.11 -4.78 8.76
CA ALA A 112 5.99 -6.18 8.37
C ALA A 112 4.67 -6.49 7.64
N SER A 113 3.56 -5.89 8.08
CA SER A 113 2.24 -6.05 7.44
C SER A 113 2.20 -5.48 6.01
N SER A 114 2.92 -4.38 5.76
CA SER A 114 3.00 -3.74 4.45
C SER A 114 3.98 -4.44 3.53
N GLN A 115 5.08 -4.98 4.06
CA GLN A 115 6.01 -5.82 3.32
C GLN A 115 5.31 -7.10 2.82
N GLN A 116 4.45 -7.73 3.64
CA GLN A 116 3.62 -8.87 3.20
C GLN A 116 2.67 -8.50 2.06
N LYS A 117 2.00 -7.33 2.14
CA LYS A 117 1.15 -6.83 1.06
C LYS A 117 1.94 -6.56 -0.22
N ALA A 118 3.13 -5.96 -0.09
CA ALA A 118 3.99 -5.60 -1.21
C ALA A 118 4.70 -6.82 -1.84
N GLY A 119 4.90 -7.89 -1.06
CA GLY A 119 5.57 -9.12 -1.48
C GLY A 119 7.10 -9.02 -1.53
N LYS A 120 7.69 -7.93 -1.03
CA LYS A 120 9.14 -7.67 -0.96
C LYS A 120 9.46 -6.74 0.22
N ASN A 121 10.72 -6.76 0.63
CA ASN A 121 11.25 -5.83 1.63
C ASN A 121 11.61 -4.51 0.95
N TYR A 122 10.99 -3.43 1.40
CA TYR A 122 11.26 -2.07 0.92
C TYR A 122 11.89 -1.27 2.06
N GLN A 123 13.12 -0.82 1.83
CA GLN A 123 13.93 -0.13 2.83
C GLN A 123 14.79 0.96 2.17
N TYR A 124 15.06 2.01 2.91
CA TYR A 124 16.04 3.05 2.62
C TYR A 124 17.06 3.09 3.77
N ILE A 125 18.36 3.14 3.44
CA ILE A 125 19.44 3.04 4.42
C ILE A 125 20.32 4.29 4.31
N ILE A 126 20.55 4.94 5.45
CA ILE A 126 21.50 6.05 5.62
C ILE A 126 22.69 5.51 6.43
N GLN A 127 23.92 5.83 6.02
CA GLN A 127 25.18 5.35 6.62
C GLN A 127 26.15 6.50 6.86
#